data_AF-A0A7K0G6A7-F1
#
_entry.id   AF-A0A7K0G6A7-F1
#
_cell.length_a   1.000
_cell.length_b   1.000
_cell.length_c   1.000
_cell.angle_alpha   90.00
_cell.angle_beta   90.00
_cell.angle_gamma   90.00
#
_symmetry.space_group_name_H-M   'P 1'
#
loop_
_entity.id
_entity.type
_entity.pdbx_description
1 polymer ?
#
loop_
_entity_poly.entity_id
_entity_poly.type
_entity_poly.pdbx_seq_one_letter_code
_entity_poly.pdbx_strand_id
1 'polypeptide(L)'
;MRHGKRLIASVASGFLAAALSLWYGASLQAGAEQERQEMLAAYGGDLVSVCVASHDIDAGETIDEGCVRVEEWVAGMLPSGALTSVDDVIGKQATSAIPEHAVLCPLYFEARSGSLDIPEGRVAVSVGVDAAHAVGGSIEPGTNVDVYVSANGVADRLCGAHVIDTSAQGRGAASGDLSWVTLAVEPDRVTEVLAATAKGTIALAAPGEGANAGVSDDSVDTEASSDAVGEGSSAASAGTPTDELDEGGDAR
;
A
#
# COMPACT_ATOMS: atom_id res chain seq x y z
N MET A 1 -95.07 21.86 -34.94
CA MET A 1 -94.10 20.74 -35.05
C MET A 1 -92.63 21.14 -35.29
N ARG A 2 -92.26 22.44 -35.35
CA ARG A 2 -90.86 22.87 -35.69
C ARG A 2 -89.95 23.21 -34.48
N HIS A 3 -90.49 23.35 -33.27
CA HIS A 3 -89.71 23.76 -32.09
C HIS A 3 -88.97 22.58 -31.41
N GLY A 4 -89.55 21.38 -31.41
CA GLY A 4 -88.88 20.19 -30.86
C GLY A 4 -87.59 19.82 -31.59
N LYS A 5 -87.52 20.02 -32.92
CA LYS A 5 -86.31 19.73 -33.71
C LYS A 5 -85.12 20.66 -33.40
N ARG A 6 -85.38 21.88 -32.90
CA ARG A 6 -84.31 22.84 -32.51
C ARG A 6 -83.76 22.55 -31.11
N LEU A 7 -84.61 22.09 -30.20
CA LEU A 7 -84.20 21.63 -28.86
C LEU A 7 -83.37 20.34 -28.91
N ILE A 8 -83.72 19.41 -29.79
CA ILE A 8 -82.95 18.17 -29.96
C ILE A 8 -81.55 18.47 -30.52
N ALA A 9 -81.43 19.43 -31.45
CA ALA A 9 -80.15 19.82 -32.03
C ALA A 9 -79.18 20.46 -31.01
N SER A 10 -79.68 21.28 -30.08
CA SER A 10 -78.83 21.88 -29.04
C SER A 10 -78.36 20.87 -27.99
N VAL A 11 -79.23 19.92 -27.61
CA VAL A 11 -78.87 18.85 -26.66
C VAL A 11 -77.82 17.92 -27.26
N ALA A 12 -77.97 17.54 -28.53
CA ALA A 12 -76.98 16.73 -29.24
C ALA A 12 -75.61 17.42 -29.34
N SER A 13 -75.60 18.73 -29.63
CA SER A 13 -74.37 19.52 -29.69
C SER A 13 -73.68 19.63 -28.33
N GLY A 14 -74.44 19.85 -27.25
CA GLY A 14 -73.87 19.90 -25.89
C GLY A 14 -73.25 18.58 -25.45
N PHE A 15 -73.89 17.45 -25.79
CA PHE A 15 -73.36 16.12 -25.48
C PHE A 15 -72.08 15.82 -26.27
N LEU A 16 -72.04 16.21 -27.54
CA LEU A 16 -70.85 16.06 -28.38
C LEU A 16 -69.68 16.91 -27.88
N ALA A 17 -69.95 18.16 -27.49
CA ALA A 17 -68.93 19.06 -26.93
C ALA A 17 -68.37 18.52 -25.61
N ALA A 18 -69.22 18.01 -24.73
CA ALA A 18 -68.80 17.39 -23.46
C ALA A 18 -68.00 16.10 -23.70
N ALA A 19 -68.37 15.28 -24.68
CA ALA A 19 -67.62 14.09 -25.03
C ALA A 19 -66.23 14.42 -25.59
N LEU A 20 -66.13 15.44 -26.45
CA LEU A 20 -64.85 15.89 -27.01
C LEU A 20 -63.94 16.50 -25.95
N SER A 21 -64.47 17.29 -25.01
CA SER A 21 -63.66 17.87 -23.93
C SER A 21 -63.17 16.81 -22.94
N LEU A 22 -64.00 15.81 -22.63
CA LEU A 22 -63.59 14.66 -21.81
C LEU A 22 -62.50 13.83 -22.50
N TRP A 23 -62.64 13.58 -23.81
CA TRP A 23 -61.64 12.84 -24.56
C TRP A 23 -60.31 13.62 -24.66
N TYR A 24 -60.37 14.92 -24.91
CA TYR A 24 -59.18 15.76 -24.97
C TYR A 24 -58.49 15.87 -23.59
N GLY A 25 -59.27 16.02 -22.52
CA GLY A 25 -58.76 15.98 -21.13
C GLY A 25 -58.06 14.66 -20.81
N ALA A 26 -58.70 13.54 -21.13
CA ALA A 26 -58.11 12.21 -20.95
C ALA A 26 -56.83 12.01 -21.77
N SER A 27 -56.76 12.57 -22.99
CA SER A 27 -55.57 12.47 -23.84
C SER A 27 -54.38 13.27 -23.31
N LEU A 28 -54.62 14.41 -22.64
CA LEU A 28 -53.57 15.21 -21.99
C LEU A 28 -53.08 14.53 -20.70
N GLN A 29 -53.97 13.90 -19.95
CA GLN A 29 -53.60 13.18 -18.73
C GLN A 29 -52.86 11.86 -18.98
N ALA A 30 -53.12 11.21 -20.12
CA ALA A 30 -52.39 10.00 -20.51
C ALA A 30 -50.88 10.26 -20.74
N GLY A 31 -50.50 11.44 -21.23
CA GLY A 31 -49.08 11.80 -21.38
C GLY A 31 -48.35 12.02 -20.05
N ALA A 32 -49.02 12.63 -19.07
CA ALA A 32 -48.41 12.94 -17.77
C ALA A 32 -48.18 11.70 -16.90
N GLU A 33 -49.07 10.72 -16.95
CA GLU A 33 -48.88 9.47 -16.19
C GLU A 33 -47.76 8.62 -16.79
N GLN A 34 -47.53 8.71 -18.10
CA GLN A 34 -46.47 7.97 -18.77
C GLN A 34 -45.08 8.52 -18.42
N GLU A 35 -44.91 9.85 -18.40
CA GLU A 35 -43.66 10.48 -17.91
C GLU A 35 -43.42 10.20 -16.41
N ARG A 36 -44.49 10.17 -15.61
CA ARG A 36 -44.42 9.81 -14.19
C ARG A 36 -44.00 8.35 -14.03
N GLN A 37 -44.53 7.44 -14.84
CA GLN A 37 -44.15 6.03 -14.84
C GLN A 37 -42.73 5.80 -15.38
N GLU A 38 -42.28 6.57 -16.37
CA GLU A 38 -40.91 6.51 -16.88
C GLU A 38 -39.90 7.03 -15.86
N MET A 39 -40.22 8.12 -15.14
CA MET A 39 -39.41 8.57 -14.00
C MET A 39 -39.40 7.52 -12.89
N LEU A 40 -40.56 6.95 -12.54
CA LEU A 40 -40.63 5.89 -11.53
C LEU A 40 -39.92 4.61 -11.97
N ALA A 41 -39.87 4.27 -13.25
CA ALA A 41 -39.12 3.12 -13.76
C ALA A 41 -37.60 3.40 -13.81
N ALA A 42 -37.21 4.64 -14.08
CA ALA A 42 -35.81 5.07 -14.04
C ALA A 42 -35.23 5.05 -12.61
N TYR A 43 -36.05 5.35 -11.60
CA TYR A 43 -35.65 5.33 -10.17
C TYR A 43 -36.12 4.09 -9.40
N GLY A 44 -37.03 3.30 -9.95
CA GLY A 44 -37.64 2.10 -9.36
C GLY A 44 -37.26 0.85 -10.13
N GLY A 45 -35.96 0.69 -10.38
CA GLY A 45 -35.38 -0.58 -10.82
C GLY A 45 -35.53 -1.66 -9.74
N ASP A 46 -34.95 -2.82 -9.99
CA ASP A 46 -34.94 -3.94 -9.04
C ASP A 46 -34.33 -3.48 -7.70
N LEU A 47 -35.13 -3.55 -6.63
CA LEU A 47 -34.73 -3.13 -5.29
C LEU A 47 -34.07 -4.31 -4.60
N VAL A 48 -32.87 -4.08 -4.06
CA VAL A 48 -32.07 -5.07 -3.35
C VAL A 48 -31.79 -4.53 -1.96
N SER A 49 -32.06 -5.35 -0.95
CA SER A 49 -31.70 -5.05 0.43
C SER A 49 -30.17 -5.18 0.60
N VAL A 50 -29.53 -4.12 1.09
CA VAL A 50 -28.08 -4.08 1.32
C VAL A 50 -27.76 -3.64 2.73
N CYS A 51 -26.59 -4.07 3.20
CA CYS A 51 -26.04 -3.65 4.48
C CYS A 51 -25.33 -2.31 4.34
N VAL A 52 -25.69 -1.38 5.21
CA VAL A 52 -25.20 0.00 5.24
C VAL A 52 -24.66 0.30 6.64
N ALA A 53 -23.62 1.12 6.74
CA ALA A 53 -23.09 1.57 8.02
C ALA A 53 -24.12 2.45 8.77
N SER A 54 -24.36 2.14 10.05
CA SER A 54 -25.28 2.89 10.91
C SER A 54 -24.65 4.15 11.52
N HIS A 55 -23.32 4.21 11.61
CA HIS A 55 -22.49 5.31 12.07
C HIS A 55 -21.13 5.26 11.37
N ASP A 56 -20.25 6.23 11.64
CA ASP A 56 -18.86 6.19 11.20
C ASP A 56 -18.10 5.05 11.92
N ILE A 57 -17.52 4.12 11.15
CA ILE A 57 -16.76 2.97 11.66
C ILE A 57 -15.27 3.22 11.41
N ASP A 58 -14.47 3.10 12.45
CA ASP A 58 -13.02 3.33 12.36
C ASP A 58 -12.27 2.11 11.82
N ALA A 59 -11.09 2.35 11.23
CA ALA A 59 -10.21 1.26 10.83
C ALA A 59 -9.73 0.47 12.06
N GLY A 60 -9.86 -0.86 11.99
CA GLY A 60 -9.57 -1.79 13.09
C GLY A 60 -10.78 -2.10 13.98
N GLU A 61 -11.91 -1.44 13.77
CA GLU A 61 -13.16 -1.73 14.49
C GLU A 61 -13.78 -3.04 14.00
N THR A 62 -14.36 -3.82 14.92
CA THR A 62 -15.08 -5.06 14.58
C THR A 62 -16.56 -4.75 14.44
N ILE A 63 -17.15 -5.18 13.33
CA ILE A 63 -18.57 -4.95 13.05
C ILE A 63 -19.44 -5.79 13.98
N ASP A 64 -20.29 -5.13 14.75
CA ASP A 64 -21.36 -5.75 15.52
C ASP A 64 -22.75 -5.46 14.91
N GLU A 65 -23.81 -5.94 15.55
CA GLU A 65 -25.19 -5.69 15.12
C GLU A 65 -25.58 -4.20 15.17
N GLY A 66 -24.88 -3.39 15.99
CA GLY A 66 -25.12 -1.96 16.14
C GLY A 66 -24.54 -1.14 14.99
N CYS A 67 -23.46 -1.62 14.35
CA CYS A 67 -22.78 -0.97 13.23
C CYS A 67 -23.51 -1.12 11.87
N VAL A 68 -24.45 -2.06 11.75
CA VAL A 68 -25.07 -2.44 10.46
C VAL A 68 -26.57 -2.11 10.44
N ARG A 69 -27.02 -1.52 9.34
CA ARG A 69 -28.43 -1.27 9.05
C ARG A 69 -28.77 -1.78 7.65
N VAL A 70 -29.89 -2.49 7.52
CA VAL A 70 -30.36 -2.98 6.22
C VAL A 70 -31.26 -1.92 5.57
N GLU A 71 -30.91 -1.50 4.35
CA GLU A 71 -31.69 -0.55 3.56
C GLU A 71 -31.98 -1.10 2.15
N GLU A 72 -33.10 -0.69 1.57
CA GLU A 72 -33.44 -1.02 0.17
C GLU A 72 -32.77 -0.03 -0.78
N TRP A 73 -32.01 -0.57 -1.73
CA TRP A 73 -31.28 0.19 -2.74
C TRP A 73 -31.63 -0.28 -4.14
N VAL A 74 -31.51 0.61 -5.13
CA VAL A 74 -31.67 0.26 -6.55
C VAL A 74 -30.43 -0.48 -7.01
N ALA A 75 -30.60 -1.69 -7.57
CA ALA A 75 -29.48 -2.55 -7.99
C ALA A 75 -28.47 -1.84 -8.91
N GLY A 76 -28.94 -0.94 -9.78
CA GLY A 76 -28.09 -0.17 -10.69
C GLY A 76 -27.26 0.94 -10.05
N MET A 77 -27.52 1.29 -8.78
CA MET A 77 -26.76 2.30 -8.02
C MET A 77 -25.81 1.69 -6.98
N LEU A 78 -25.79 0.35 -6.86
CA LEU A 78 -24.94 -0.32 -5.89
C LEU A 78 -23.49 -0.40 -6.36
N PRO A 79 -22.52 -0.18 -5.46
CA PRO A 79 -21.14 -0.53 -5.72
C PRO A 79 -21.00 -2.04 -5.93
N SER A 80 -19.99 -2.44 -6.71
CA SER A 80 -19.74 -3.84 -7.03
C SER A 80 -19.49 -4.67 -5.76
N GLY A 81 -20.27 -5.73 -5.59
CA GLY A 81 -20.10 -6.67 -4.46
C GLY A 81 -20.69 -6.18 -3.14
N ALA A 82 -21.64 -5.22 -3.16
CA ALA A 82 -22.39 -4.83 -1.96
C ALA A 82 -22.91 -6.04 -1.18
N LEU A 83 -22.69 -6.05 0.14
CA LEU A 83 -23.10 -7.13 1.03
C LEU A 83 -24.61 -7.02 1.31
N THR A 84 -25.35 -8.09 1.08
CA THR A 84 -26.82 -8.15 1.20
C THR A 84 -27.30 -8.84 2.47
N SER A 85 -26.42 -9.59 3.15
CA SER A 85 -26.73 -10.30 4.39
C SER A 85 -25.93 -9.74 5.56
N VAL A 86 -26.61 -9.51 6.69
CA VAL A 86 -25.99 -9.02 7.93
C VAL A 86 -25.00 -10.05 8.48
N ASP A 87 -25.31 -11.34 8.35
CA ASP A 87 -24.44 -12.44 8.79
C ASP A 87 -23.08 -12.45 8.05
N ASP A 88 -23.04 -11.93 6.82
CA ASP A 88 -21.80 -11.82 6.04
C ASP A 88 -20.93 -10.63 6.48
N VAL A 89 -21.45 -9.74 7.32
CA VAL A 89 -20.76 -8.53 7.79
C VAL A 89 -20.34 -8.66 9.25
N ILE A 90 -21.21 -9.22 10.10
CA ILE A 90 -20.96 -9.33 11.55
C ILE A 90 -19.67 -10.10 11.83
N GLY A 91 -18.86 -9.56 12.75
CA GLY A 91 -17.61 -10.16 13.18
C GLY A 91 -16.42 -9.90 12.25
N LYS A 92 -16.63 -9.21 11.11
CA LYS A 92 -15.52 -8.73 10.28
C LYS A 92 -14.88 -7.50 10.91
N GLN A 93 -13.58 -7.35 10.71
CA GLN A 93 -12.84 -6.15 11.12
C GLN A 93 -12.67 -5.23 9.93
N ALA A 94 -13.08 -3.96 10.07
CA ALA A 94 -12.86 -2.95 9.05
C ALA A 94 -11.36 -2.66 8.91
N THR A 95 -10.82 -2.68 7.69
CA THR A 95 -9.41 -2.39 7.41
C THR A 95 -9.19 -0.95 6.95
N SER A 96 -10.27 -0.23 6.67
CA SER A 96 -10.30 1.20 6.38
C SER A 96 -11.52 1.84 7.03
N ALA A 97 -11.49 3.17 7.20
CA ALA A 97 -12.61 3.91 7.76
C ALA A 97 -13.82 3.86 6.83
N ILE A 98 -15.00 3.61 7.41
CA ILE A 98 -16.27 3.51 6.69
C ILE A 98 -17.18 4.62 7.20
N PRO A 99 -17.57 5.61 6.36
CA PRO A 99 -18.45 6.67 6.80
C PRO A 99 -19.89 6.17 7.03
N GLU A 100 -20.64 6.87 7.87
CA GLU A 100 -22.07 6.65 8.07
C GLU A 100 -22.81 6.63 6.72
N HIS A 101 -23.82 5.77 6.60
CA HIS A 101 -24.62 5.57 5.39
C HIS A 101 -23.87 4.98 4.18
N ALA A 102 -22.61 4.57 4.32
CA ALA A 102 -21.90 3.87 3.26
C ALA A 102 -22.38 2.42 3.11
N VAL A 103 -22.51 1.95 1.86
CA VAL A 103 -22.83 0.56 1.55
C VAL A 103 -21.62 -0.33 1.87
N LEU A 104 -21.84 -1.34 2.69
CA LEU A 104 -20.79 -2.26 3.12
C LEU A 104 -20.42 -3.19 1.96
N CYS A 105 -19.13 -3.17 1.62
CA CYS A 105 -18.52 -3.94 0.55
C CYS A 105 -17.37 -4.79 1.12
N PRO A 106 -17.08 -5.97 0.54
CA PRO A 106 -15.95 -6.82 0.95
C PRO A 106 -14.63 -6.07 1.02
N LEU A 107 -14.44 -5.09 0.13
CA LEU A 107 -13.23 -4.28 0.04
C LEU A 107 -12.88 -3.55 1.35
N TYR A 108 -13.88 -3.19 2.17
CA TYR A 108 -13.65 -2.56 3.47
C TYR A 108 -13.11 -3.53 4.53
N PHE A 109 -13.27 -4.83 4.31
CA PHE A 109 -12.87 -5.91 5.22
C PHE A 109 -11.72 -6.74 4.68
N GLU A 110 -11.27 -6.44 3.45
CA GLU A 110 -10.10 -7.08 2.88
C GLU A 110 -8.89 -6.70 3.71
N ALA A 111 -8.48 -7.64 4.56
CA ALA A 111 -7.13 -7.67 5.07
C ALA A 111 -6.22 -7.87 3.87
N ARG A 112 -5.51 -6.82 3.44
CA ARG A 112 -4.22 -7.03 2.81
C ARG A 112 -3.33 -7.63 3.89
N SER A 113 -3.36 -8.95 3.99
CA SER A 113 -2.25 -9.72 4.50
C SER A 113 -1.11 -9.46 3.52
N GLY A 114 -0.41 -8.35 3.68
CA GLY A 114 1.00 -8.31 3.35
C GLY A 114 1.64 -9.30 4.30
N SER A 115 1.60 -10.60 4.00
CA SER A 115 2.59 -11.49 4.57
C SER A 115 3.89 -10.92 4.06
N LEU A 116 4.60 -10.17 4.89
CA LEU A 116 5.96 -9.80 4.57
C LEU A 116 6.68 -11.13 4.30
N ASP A 117 7.16 -11.29 3.07
CA ASP A 117 7.95 -12.45 2.71
C ASP A 117 9.33 -12.24 3.33
N ILE A 118 9.47 -12.69 4.58
CA ILE A 118 10.72 -12.58 5.32
C ILE A 118 11.55 -13.80 4.95
N PRO A 119 12.73 -13.63 4.30
CA PRO A 119 13.59 -14.74 3.96
C PRO A 119 13.98 -15.56 5.20
N GLU A 120 14.14 -16.87 5.05
CA GLU A 120 14.52 -17.75 6.15
C GLU A 120 15.82 -17.27 6.83
N GLY A 121 15.84 -17.28 8.16
CA GLY A 121 17.00 -16.85 8.95
C GLY A 121 17.24 -15.33 9.00
N ARG A 122 16.32 -14.51 8.45
CA ARG A 122 16.36 -13.04 8.53
C ARG A 122 15.27 -12.51 9.48
N VAL A 123 15.45 -11.27 9.92
CA VAL A 123 14.46 -10.51 10.72
C VAL A 123 14.08 -9.25 9.95
N ALA A 124 12.77 -9.01 9.81
CA ALA A 124 12.26 -7.78 9.22
C ALA A 124 12.36 -6.62 10.22
N VAL A 125 13.02 -5.53 9.82
CA VAL A 125 13.19 -4.32 10.62
C VAL A 125 12.72 -3.12 9.79
N SER A 126 11.78 -2.36 10.35
CA SER A 126 11.36 -1.09 9.74
C SER A 126 12.34 0.01 10.09
N VAL A 127 12.87 0.67 9.06
CA VAL A 127 13.84 1.76 9.18
C VAL A 127 13.23 3.04 8.63
N GLY A 128 13.19 4.08 9.46
CA GLY A 128 12.83 5.43 9.00
C GLY A 128 13.97 6.03 8.19
N VAL A 129 13.74 6.32 6.92
CA VAL A 129 14.72 6.89 6.00
C VAL A 129 13.99 7.71 4.94
N ASP A 130 14.55 8.87 4.60
CA ASP A 130 14.02 9.73 3.54
C ASP A 130 14.63 9.38 2.17
N ALA A 131 14.03 9.92 1.10
CA ALA A 131 14.51 9.69 -0.27
C ALA A 131 15.97 10.15 -0.51
N ALA A 132 16.45 11.19 0.18
CA ALA A 132 17.82 11.69 -0.01
C ALA A 132 18.86 10.70 0.55
N HIS A 133 18.50 9.97 1.61
CA HIS A 133 19.34 8.96 2.25
C HIS A 133 19.05 7.53 1.75
N ALA A 134 18.23 7.37 0.70
CA ALA A 134 17.81 6.07 0.20
C ALA A 134 17.81 6.02 -1.33
N VAL A 135 18.98 6.23 -1.93
CA VAL A 135 19.20 6.14 -3.40
C VAL A 135 18.18 6.99 -4.19
N GLY A 136 17.92 8.21 -3.72
CA GLY A 136 16.97 9.12 -4.36
C GLY A 136 15.50 8.68 -4.28
N GLY A 137 15.15 7.77 -3.37
CA GLY A 137 13.81 7.21 -3.22
C GLY A 137 13.47 6.10 -4.22
N SER A 138 14.44 5.65 -5.02
CA SER A 138 14.24 4.64 -6.08
C SER A 138 14.32 3.19 -5.61
N ILE A 139 14.28 2.96 -4.30
CA ILE A 139 14.41 1.62 -3.72
C ILE A 139 13.09 0.86 -3.91
N GLU A 140 13.17 -0.29 -4.57
CA GLU A 140 12.04 -1.20 -4.79
C GLU A 140 12.17 -2.45 -3.89
N PRO A 141 11.04 -3.03 -3.43
CA PRO A 141 11.00 -4.36 -2.83
C PRO A 141 11.71 -5.40 -3.72
N GLY A 142 12.48 -6.29 -3.10
CA GLY A 142 13.32 -7.27 -3.80
C GLY A 142 14.76 -6.79 -4.08
N THR A 143 15.08 -5.53 -3.80
CA THR A 143 16.42 -4.98 -4.02
C THR A 143 17.35 -5.27 -2.84
N ASN A 144 18.63 -5.56 -3.11
CA ASN A 144 19.66 -5.63 -2.08
C ASN A 144 20.27 -4.25 -1.86
N VAL A 145 20.46 -3.88 -0.60
CA VAL A 145 21.03 -2.60 -0.20
C VAL A 145 22.11 -2.79 0.86
N ASP A 146 23.06 -1.88 0.94
CA ASP A 146 23.98 -1.77 2.06
C ASP A 146 23.48 -0.68 3.02
N VAL A 147 23.43 -1.03 4.30
CA VAL A 147 23.03 -0.14 5.40
C VAL A 147 24.28 0.55 5.93
N TYR A 148 24.28 1.87 5.88
CA TYR A 148 25.31 2.72 6.46
C TYR A 148 24.76 3.46 7.67
N VAL A 149 25.60 3.64 8.68
CA VAL A 149 25.27 4.43 9.87
C VAL A 149 26.24 5.59 9.97
N SER A 150 25.69 6.80 10.04
CA SER A 150 26.48 8.01 10.23
C SER A 150 26.70 8.27 11.72
N ALA A 151 27.95 8.25 12.15
CA ALA A 151 28.36 8.66 13.48
C ALA A 151 29.48 9.70 13.37
N ASN A 152 29.35 10.83 14.07
CA ASN A 152 30.36 11.89 14.12
C ASN A 152 30.79 12.43 12.75
N GLY A 153 29.89 12.43 11.76
CA GLY A 153 30.15 12.95 10.40
C GLY A 153 30.84 11.97 9.46
N VAL A 154 31.07 10.72 9.88
CA VAL A 154 31.55 9.62 9.04
C VAL A 154 30.48 8.55 8.95
N ALA A 155 30.25 8.01 7.75
CA ALA A 155 29.31 6.93 7.51
C ALA A 155 30.07 5.61 7.36
N ASP A 156 29.88 4.69 8.31
CA ASP A 156 30.44 3.35 8.27
C ASP A 156 29.40 2.36 7.76
N ARG A 157 29.83 1.37 6.97
CA ARG A 157 28.95 0.30 6.51
C ARG A 157 28.66 -0.65 7.66
N LEU A 158 27.39 -0.84 7.96
CA LEU A 158 26.92 -1.73 9.03
C LEU A 158 26.72 -3.16 8.52
N CYS A 159 25.88 -3.36 7.51
CA CYS A 159 25.56 -4.67 6.97
C CYS A 159 24.88 -4.58 5.59
N GLY A 160 24.86 -5.69 4.86
CA GLY A 160 23.97 -5.87 3.70
C GLY A 160 22.56 -6.29 4.15
N ALA A 161 21.53 -5.78 3.48
CA ALA A 161 20.13 -6.08 3.76
C ALA A 161 19.32 -6.26 2.47
N HIS A 162 18.19 -6.94 2.59
CA HIS A 162 17.23 -7.13 1.49
C HIS A 162 15.98 -6.31 1.76
N VAL A 163 15.48 -5.58 0.77
CA VAL A 163 14.29 -4.73 0.94
C VAL A 163 13.03 -5.57 0.77
N ILE A 164 12.21 -5.63 1.81
CA ILE A 164 10.94 -6.38 1.80
C ILE A 164 9.78 -5.47 1.36
N ASP A 165 9.76 -4.23 1.83
CA ASP A 165 8.67 -3.29 1.54
C ASP A 165 9.12 -1.82 1.68
N THR A 166 8.42 -0.90 1.01
CA THR A 166 8.72 0.54 1.05
C THR A 166 7.45 1.39 1.12
N SER A 167 7.55 2.54 1.81
CA SER A 167 6.41 3.46 1.92
C SER A 167 5.99 4.09 0.58
N ALA A 168 6.91 4.12 -0.40
CA ALA A 168 6.69 4.69 -1.72
C ALA A 168 5.70 3.86 -2.57
N GLN A 169 5.48 2.59 -2.22
CA GLN A 169 4.62 1.67 -2.99
C GLN A 169 3.25 1.41 -2.33
N GLY A 170 2.97 2.06 -1.19
CA GLY A 170 1.69 1.95 -0.48
C GLY A 170 0.55 2.67 -1.22
N ARG A 171 -0.61 2.01 -1.36
CA ARG A 171 -1.79 2.52 -2.10
C ARG A 171 -2.55 3.69 -1.43
N GLY A 172 -1.89 4.41 -0.52
CA GLY A 172 -2.32 5.64 0.13
C GLY A 172 -1.22 6.72 0.17
N ALA A 173 -0.11 6.52 -0.53
CA ALA A 173 0.94 7.52 -0.68
C ALA A 173 0.40 8.69 -1.53
N ALA A 174 -0.15 9.70 -0.87
CA ALA A 174 -0.62 10.94 -1.52
C ALA A 174 0.54 11.76 -2.15
N SER A 175 1.78 11.31 -1.97
CA SER A 175 2.98 11.78 -2.63
C SER A 175 3.96 10.61 -2.57
N GLY A 176 4.73 10.35 -3.63
CA GLY A 176 5.74 9.27 -3.71
C GLY A 176 6.94 9.48 -2.79
N ASP A 177 6.72 10.05 -1.61
CA ASP A 177 7.74 10.40 -0.64
C ASP A 177 8.06 9.17 0.20
N LEU A 178 9.30 8.68 0.04
CA LEU A 178 9.85 7.62 0.86
C LEU A 178 10.06 8.16 2.29
N SER A 179 9.47 7.50 3.28
CA SER A 179 9.57 7.82 4.70
C SER A 179 10.04 6.63 5.53
N TRP A 180 9.85 5.41 5.03
CA TRP A 180 10.35 4.19 5.66
C TRP A 180 10.62 3.10 4.63
N VAL A 181 11.52 2.18 5.01
CA VAL A 181 11.86 0.96 4.29
C VAL A 181 11.90 -0.19 5.27
N THR A 182 11.29 -1.33 4.92
CA THR A 182 11.40 -2.57 5.70
C THR A 182 12.51 -3.44 5.14
N LEU A 183 13.49 -3.77 5.98
CA LEU A 183 14.70 -4.50 5.63
C LEU A 183 14.72 -5.88 6.28
N ALA A 184 15.07 -6.91 5.52
CA ALA A 184 15.48 -8.21 6.02
C ALA A 184 16.97 -8.16 6.40
N VAL A 185 17.24 -8.23 7.69
CA VAL A 185 18.58 -8.14 8.28
C VAL A 185 18.92 -9.45 9.00
N GLU A 186 20.21 -9.76 9.13
CA GLU A 186 20.68 -10.86 9.98
C GLU A 186 20.34 -10.61 11.46
N PRO A 187 19.93 -11.65 12.23
CA PRO A 187 19.53 -11.51 13.63
C PRO A 187 20.58 -10.79 14.51
N ASP A 188 21.87 -11.06 14.28
CA ASP A 188 22.97 -10.50 15.07
C ASP A 188 23.15 -8.99 14.86
N ARG A 189 22.65 -8.44 13.75
CA ARG A 189 22.74 -7.01 13.40
C ARG A 189 21.49 -6.21 13.74
N VAL A 190 20.40 -6.87 14.15
CA VAL A 190 19.11 -6.22 14.45
C VAL A 190 19.24 -5.14 15.52
N THR A 191 19.97 -5.42 16.60
CA THR A 191 20.14 -4.46 17.70
C THR A 191 20.85 -3.18 17.24
N GLU A 192 21.86 -3.30 16.39
CA GLU A 192 22.61 -2.16 15.85
C GLU A 192 21.75 -1.34 14.88
N VAL A 193 21.00 -2.00 14.00
CA VAL A 193 20.06 -1.34 13.07
C VAL A 193 18.95 -0.61 13.82
N LEU A 194 18.35 -1.21 14.85
CA LEU A 194 17.32 -0.56 15.65
C LEU A 194 17.87 0.67 16.40
N ALA A 195 19.09 0.57 16.95
CA ALA A 195 19.74 1.68 17.62
C ALA A 195 20.05 2.84 16.67
N ALA A 196 20.51 2.54 15.46
CA ALA A 196 20.77 3.55 14.43
C ALA A 196 19.49 4.18 13.87
N THR A 197 18.41 3.39 13.77
CA THR A 197 17.07 3.84 13.37
C THR A 197 16.50 4.84 14.38
N ALA A 198 16.57 4.51 15.68
CA ALA A 198 16.10 5.40 16.75
C ALA A 198 16.83 6.76 16.77
N LYS A 199 18.08 6.80 16.27
CA LYS A 199 18.88 8.03 16.15
C LYS A 199 18.67 8.78 14.83
N GLY A 200 18.00 8.18 13.83
CA GLY A 200 17.81 8.77 12.50
C GLY A 200 19.12 8.91 11.71
N THR A 201 20.05 7.96 11.89
CA THR A 201 21.42 8.03 11.35
C THR A 201 21.69 7.09 10.18
N ILE A 202 20.64 6.45 9.64
CA ILE A 202 20.77 5.42 8.61
C ILE A 202 20.73 6.04 7.22
N ALA A 203 21.60 5.57 6.35
CA ALA A 203 21.53 5.76 4.90
C ALA A 203 21.60 4.40 4.20
N LEU A 204 20.93 4.28 3.06
CA LEU A 204 20.89 3.09 2.22
C LEU A 204 21.61 3.36 0.90
N ALA A 205 22.50 2.45 0.53
CA ALA A 205 23.21 2.48 -0.75
C ALA A 205 22.88 1.22 -1.56
N ALA A 206 22.73 1.36 -2.88
CA ALA A 206 22.60 0.22 -3.78
C ALA A 206 24.01 -0.26 -4.19
N PRO A 207 24.44 -1.47 -3.78
CA PRO A 207 25.73 -2.00 -4.18
C PRO A 207 25.76 -2.30 -5.68
N GLY A 208 26.85 -1.91 -6.36
CA GLY A 208 27.13 -2.36 -7.71
C GLY A 208 27.57 -3.84 -7.74
N GLU A 209 27.48 -4.46 -8.91
CA GLU A 209 27.98 -5.83 -9.09
C GLU A 209 29.47 -5.93 -8.71
N GLY A 210 29.79 -6.84 -7.79
CA GLY A 210 31.15 -7.04 -7.28
C GLY A 210 31.62 -6.06 -6.18
N ALA A 211 30.80 -5.09 -5.77
CA ALA A 211 31.17 -4.10 -4.74
C ALA A 211 31.46 -4.70 -3.35
N ASN A 212 31.02 -5.94 -3.10
CA ASN A 212 31.17 -6.63 -1.82
C ASN A 212 32.07 -7.89 -1.87
N ALA A 213 32.86 -8.09 -2.92
CA ALA A 213 33.76 -9.24 -3.05
C ALA A 213 34.98 -9.23 -2.07
N GLY A 214 34.99 -8.34 -1.07
CA GLY A 214 36.16 -8.06 -0.22
C GLY A 214 36.06 -8.41 1.27
N VAL A 215 34.96 -8.97 1.75
CA VAL A 215 34.87 -9.46 3.15
C VAL A 215 34.37 -10.90 3.13
N SER A 216 35.22 -11.80 2.65
CA SER A 216 35.17 -13.21 3.04
C SER A 216 36.18 -13.35 4.17
N ASP A 217 35.69 -13.41 5.40
CA ASP A 217 36.45 -13.92 6.55
C ASP A 217 36.60 -15.44 6.35
N ASP A 218 37.65 -15.84 5.62
CA ASP A 218 38.06 -17.24 5.53
C ASP A 218 39.50 -17.32 6.06
N SER A 219 39.60 -17.52 7.37
CA SER A 219 40.82 -17.99 8.01
C SER A 219 41.00 -19.46 7.66
N VAL A 220 41.73 -19.73 6.58
CA VAL A 220 42.28 -21.05 6.29
C VAL A 220 43.78 -21.05 6.51
N ASP A 221 44.16 -21.53 7.69
CA ASP A 221 45.48 -22.10 7.94
C ASP A 221 45.76 -23.17 6.89
N THR A 222 46.84 -23.03 6.12
CA THR A 222 47.47 -24.16 5.44
C THR A 222 48.98 -23.93 5.38
N GLU A 223 49.67 -24.44 6.40
CA GLU A 223 51.04 -24.91 6.25
C GLU A 223 51.03 -26.27 5.55
N ALA A 224 51.77 -26.41 4.44
CA ALA A 224 52.63 -27.57 4.13
C ALA A 224 53.28 -27.45 2.74
N SER A 225 54.59 -27.22 2.77
CA SER A 225 55.65 -27.97 2.08
C SER A 225 55.59 -28.23 0.57
N SER A 226 56.62 -27.75 -0.14
CA SER A 226 57.38 -28.58 -1.08
C SER A 226 58.82 -28.06 -1.30
N ASP A 227 59.78 -28.84 -0.78
CA ASP A 227 61.11 -29.11 -1.39
C ASP A 227 60.94 -29.51 -2.87
N ALA A 228 61.86 -29.37 -3.84
CA ALA A 228 63.26 -28.96 -3.99
C ALA A 228 63.44 -28.56 -5.49
N VAL A 229 64.44 -27.80 -5.92
CA VAL A 229 65.70 -28.20 -6.62
C VAL A 229 66.29 -26.83 -7.07
N GLY A 230 67.53 -26.41 -6.88
CA GLY A 230 68.81 -27.11 -6.76
C GLY A 230 69.68 -26.79 -7.98
N GLU A 231 70.46 -25.70 -7.96
CA GLU A 231 71.77 -25.59 -8.63
C GLU A 231 72.49 -24.29 -8.21
N GLY A 232 73.72 -24.43 -7.74
CA GLY A 232 74.54 -23.33 -7.23
C GLY A 232 75.69 -22.95 -8.18
N SER A 233 76.25 -21.76 -7.99
CA SER A 233 77.70 -21.53 -8.05
C SER A 233 78.09 -20.11 -7.59
N SER A 234 78.79 -20.06 -6.45
CA SER A 234 80.00 -19.29 -6.14
C SER A 234 80.17 -17.81 -6.59
N ALA A 235 80.30 -16.91 -5.60
CA ALA A 235 81.53 -16.12 -5.30
C ALA A 235 81.23 -15.17 -4.11
N ALA A 236 81.88 -15.33 -2.94
CA ALA A 236 83.03 -14.54 -2.47
C ALA A 236 82.72 -13.02 -2.32
N SER A 237 83.01 -12.29 -1.25
CA SER A 237 83.78 -12.48 -0.01
C SER A 237 83.63 -11.20 0.82
N ALA A 238 83.82 -11.30 2.15
CA ALA A 238 84.16 -10.24 3.11
C ALA A 238 83.12 -9.11 3.33
N GLY A 239 82.85 -8.62 4.54
CA GLY A 239 83.46 -8.84 5.85
C GLY A 239 83.10 -7.65 6.74
N THR A 240 82.47 -7.96 7.88
CA THR A 240 82.65 -7.35 9.21
C THR A 240 82.09 -5.93 9.48
N PRO A 241 81.56 -5.71 10.70
CA PRO A 241 80.57 -4.68 11.02
C PRO A 241 81.18 -3.50 11.79
N THR A 242 80.42 -2.43 11.94
CA THR A 242 80.62 -1.39 12.96
C THR A 242 79.25 -0.81 13.30
N ASP A 243 78.73 -1.05 14.50
CA ASP A 243 78.96 -0.27 15.74
C ASP A 243 77.79 0.72 15.87
N GLU A 244 76.71 0.37 16.57
CA GLU A 244 76.48 0.59 18.01
C GLU A 244 76.44 2.07 18.43
N LEU A 245 75.46 2.36 19.29
CA LEU A 245 75.26 3.57 20.12
C LEU A 245 74.69 4.81 19.42
N ASP A 246 73.91 5.66 20.07
CA ASP A 246 73.12 5.66 21.31
C ASP A 246 72.45 7.05 21.33
N GLU A 247 71.41 7.16 22.14
CA GLU A 247 70.58 8.33 22.38
C GLU A 247 71.34 9.59 22.84
N GLY A 248 70.65 10.73 22.71
CA GLY A 248 70.75 11.81 23.69
C GLY A 248 71.35 13.10 23.18
N GLY A 249 70.54 14.16 23.10
CA GLY A 249 71.03 15.49 22.74
C GLY A 249 69.99 16.59 22.77
N ASP A 250 69.47 16.85 23.97
CA ASP A 250 68.79 18.08 24.40
C ASP A 250 69.57 19.35 24.00
N ALA A 251 68.89 20.36 23.43
CA ALA A 251 69.26 21.77 23.58
C ALA A 251 68.23 22.75 22.96
N ARG A 252 67.58 23.48 23.87
CA ARG A 252 67.12 24.89 23.81
C ARG A 252 65.75 25.22 23.24
#